data_AF-A0A7V7WGY4-F1
#
_entry.id   AF-A0A7V7WGY4-F1
#
_cell.length_a   1.000
_cell.length_b   1.000
_cell.length_c   1.000
_cell.angle_alpha   90.00
_cell.angle_beta   90.00
_cell.angle_gamma   90.00
#
_symmetry.space_group_name_H-M   'P 1'
#
loop_
_entity.id
_entity.type
_entity.pdbx_description
1 polymer ?
#
loop_
_entity_poly.entity_id
_entity_poly.type
_entity_poly.pdbx_seq_one_letter_code
_entity_poly.pdbx_strand_id
1 'polypeptide(L)'
;MRLLFLFFVAAIALAAPVCAGTAGALTRGDLAFLDAREAFRVGDRKKLERAAAQLGGHVLRPYVESYLLQQRLDEIDPFEVQDYLARHAGSFPAAQLRLEWVKRLAKSRRWELFAEFYPAAEHEDAELTCYALQWRARTDPEAYAEARGLWFTGEDHPDACQALFEDLLAQGKLGVAEVRARQKLAVEAGNISLVQRLDTSLPAAERIAPKRLQLALRSPERLLAKGDFKWSATTERHLVLLALLRLARSSPTAAHEFLMRYRDRLPVGDARAALGFIAFQGARRLQPEALEWFAQAEGAPLNEAALAWKARIALRHGQWPVVREALAAMTPAQAREAPW
;
A
#
# COMPACT_ATOMS: atom_id res chain seq x y z
N MET A 1 69.93 59.89 -18.33
CA MET A 1 68.79 60.62 -18.94
C MET A 1 67.52 60.06 -18.28
N ARG A 2 67.02 60.73 -17.22
CA ARG A 2 65.65 61.33 -17.08
C ARG A 2 64.52 60.34 -17.50
N LEU A 3 63.43 60.05 -16.78
CA LEU A 3 62.55 60.73 -15.80
C LEU A 3 61.85 59.63 -14.94
N LEU A 4 61.57 59.76 -13.63
CA LEU A 4 60.54 60.55 -12.88
C LEU A 4 59.06 60.14 -13.09
N PHE A 5 58.32 60.12 -11.96
CA PHE A 5 56.87 59.90 -11.67
C PHE A 5 56.44 58.48 -11.23
N LEU A 6 55.53 58.25 -10.27
CA LEU A 6 55.07 58.88 -9.02
C LEU A 6 53.97 57.93 -8.44
N PHE A 7 53.78 57.92 -7.11
CA PHE A 7 52.54 57.60 -6.37
C PHE A 7 51.95 56.16 -6.30
N PHE A 8 51.79 55.62 -5.07
CA PHE A 8 50.55 55.58 -4.26
C PHE A 8 50.39 54.29 -3.41
N VAL A 9 50.31 54.53 -2.10
CA VAL A 9 49.75 53.80 -0.95
C VAL A 9 48.77 52.63 -1.23
N ALA A 10 48.93 51.50 -0.51
CA ALA A 10 47.87 50.90 0.34
C ALA A 10 48.33 49.57 0.98
N ALA A 11 48.62 49.59 2.28
CA ALA A 11 48.65 48.39 3.12
C ALA A 11 47.20 48.02 3.48
N ILE A 12 46.66 46.99 2.81
CA ILE A 12 45.33 46.45 3.12
C ILE A 12 45.50 45.42 4.24
N ALA A 13 45.16 45.83 5.46
CA ALA A 13 44.96 44.92 6.58
C ALA A 13 43.68 44.10 6.32
N LEU A 14 43.82 42.80 6.12
CA LEU A 14 42.70 41.86 6.12
C LEU A 14 42.14 41.74 7.56
N ALA A 15 41.13 42.55 7.87
CA ALA A 15 40.22 42.25 8.97
C ALA A 15 39.18 41.23 8.46
N ALA A 16 39.45 39.95 8.63
CA ALA A 16 38.43 38.92 8.45
C ALA A 16 37.44 38.98 9.63
N PRO A 17 36.13 39.18 9.40
CA PRO A 17 35.15 39.11 10.47
C PRO A 17 35.01 37.64 10.85
N VAL A 18 35.52 37.29 12.02
CA VAL A 18 35.22 36.02 12.68
C VAL A 18 33.75 36.09 13.11
N CYS A 19 32.84 35.67 12.24
CA CYS A 19 31.50 35.26 12.64
C CYS A 19 31.64 33.96 13.45
N ALA A 20 32.02 34.08 14.71
CA ALA A 20 31.82 33.03 15.70
C ALA A 20 30.32 32.96 15.97
N GLY A 21 29.60 32.20 15.14
CA GLY A 21 28.28 31.72 15.51
C GLY A 21 28.45 30.89 16.77
N THR A 22 27.92 31.37 17.89
CA THR A 22 27.88 30.60 19.13
C THR A 22 26.94 29.42 18.89
N ALA A 23 27.49 28.28 18.46
CA ALA A 23 26.84 27.00 18.70
C ALA A 23 26.72 26.88 20.23
N GLY A 24 25.51 27.10 20.75
CA GLY A 24 25.25 27.00 22.19
C GLY A 24 25.70 25.63 22.69
N ALA A 25 26.54 25.60 23.72
CA ALA A 25 26.93 24.34 24.34
C ALA A 25 25.66 23.64 24.89
N LEU A 26 25.51 22.34 24.61
CA LEU A 26 24.39 21.55 25.10
C LEU A 26 24.33 21.63 26.62
N THR A 27 23.16 21.97 27.15
CA THR A 27 22.94 21.97 28.60
C THR A 27 22.86 20.52 29.11
N ARG A 28 22.93 20.34 30.44
CA ARG A 28 22.68 19.04 31.06
C ARG A 28 21.29 18.48 30.70
N GLY A 29 20.28 19.35 30.55
CA GLY A 29 18.93 18.96 30.14
C GLY A 29 18.88 18.48 28.69
N ASP A 30 19.62 19.11 27.79
CA ASP A 30 19.71 18.68 26.39
C ASP A 30 20.35 17.28 26.27
N LEU A 31 21.44 17.04 27.01
CA LEU A 31 22.09 15.73 27.06
C LEU A 31 21.15 14.66 27.63
N ALA A 32 20.45 14.97 28.73
CA ALA A 32 19.46 14.05 29.31
C ALA A 32 18.31 13.73 28.34
N PHE A 33 17.85 14.71 27.56
CA PHE A 33 16.86 14.46 26.51
C PHE A 33 17.38 13.54 25.40
N LEU A 34 18.61 13.77 24.92
CA LEU A 34 19.23 12.92 23.89
C LEU A 34 19.42 11.49 24.39
N ASP A 35 19.86 11.31 25.63
CA ASP A 35 19.99 10.01 26.29
C ASP A 35 18.63 9.32 26.43
N ALA A 36 17.59 10.06 26.83
CA ALA A 36 16.22 9.53 26.93
C ALA A 36 15.71 9.08 25.55
N ARG A 37 15.92 9.88 24.50
CA ARG A 37 15.50 9.53 23.13
C ARG A 37 16.21 8.28 22.63
N GLU A 38 17.52 8.15 22.87
CA GLU A 38 18.27 6.98 22.47
C GLU A 38 17.85 5.73 23.27
N ALA A 39 17.68 5.87 24.58
CA ALA A 39 17.18 4.81 25.43
C ALA A 39 15.78 4.33 25.00
N PHE A 40 14.90 5.25 24.61
CA PHE A 40 13.60 4.93 24.03
C PHE A 40 13.74 4.13 22.73
N ARG A 41 14.56 4.63 21.79
CA ARG A 41 14.80 4.02 20.47
C ARG A 41 15.29 2.57 20.56
N VAL A 42 16.13 2.26 21.56
CA VAL A 42 16.70 0.91 21.76
C VAL A 42 15.91 0.05 22.77
N GLY A 43 14.84 0.58 23.36
CA GLY A 43 14.02 -0.15 24.34
C GLY A 43 14.66 -0.32 25.74
N ASP A 44 15.67 0.48 26.09
CA ASP A 44 16.34 0.38 27.40
C ASP A 44 15.58 1.19 28.47
N ARG A 45 14.58 0.55 29.09
CA ARG A 45 13.72 1.15 30.10
C ARG A 45 14.47 1.74 31.29
N LYS A 46 15.48 1.03 31.81
CA LYS A 46 16.26 1.50 32.96
C LYS A 46 17.10 2.73 32.61
N LYS A 47 17.62 2.84 31.39
CA LYS A 47 18.32 4.07 30.96
C LYS A 47 17.35 5.23 30.74
N LEU A 48 16.18 4.96 30.15
CA LEU A 48 15.16 5.97 29.92
C LEU A 48 14.70 6.60 31.24
N GLU A 49 14.40 5.80 32.26
CA GLU A 49 14.00 6.27 33.59
C GLU A 49 15.09 7.14 34.24
N ARG A 50 16.37 6.74 34.13
CA ARG A 50 17.50 7.52 34.65
C ARG A 50 17.69 8.85 33.92
N ALA A 51 17.57 8.85 32.59
CA ALA A 51 17.68 10.07 31.78
C ALA A 51 16.52 11.03 32.06
N ALA A 52 15.30 10.50 32.21
CA ALA A 52 14.11 11.27 32.57
C ALA A 52 14.28 11.98 33.93
N ALA A 53 14.85 11.30 34.93
CA ALA A 53 15.13 11.90 36.24
C ALA A 53 16.13 13.08 36.19
N GLN A 54 17.04 13.07 35.21
CA GLN A 54 18.05 14.12 35.02
C GLN A 54 17.55 15.29 34.16
N LEU A 55 16.38 15.16 33.53
CA LEU A 55 15.87 16.11 32.54
C LEU A 55 15.57 17.49 33.14
N GLY A 56 15.11 17.56 34.40
CA GLY A 56 14.70 18.82 35.01
C GLY A 56 13.54 19.49 34.27
N GLY A 57 13.36 20.81 34.41
CA GLY A 57 12.27 21.59 33.79
C GLY A 57 12.41 21.82 32.27
N HIS A 58 13.00 20.87 31.55
CA HIS A 58 13.29 20.99 30.13
C HIS A 58 12.02 21.15 29.28
N VAL A 59 12.06 21.99 28.26
CA VAL A 59 10.93 22.25 27.36
C VAL A 59 10.44 20.98 26.63
N LEU A 60 11.34 20.02 26.37
CA LEU A 60 11.02 18.73 25.74
C LEU A 60 10.59 17.64 26.73
N ARG A 61 10.31 17.98 28.00
CA ARG A 61 9.75 17.04 28.98
C ARG A 61 8.52 16.26 28.48
N PRO A 62 7.55 16.86 27.75
CA PRO A 62 6.40 16.12 27.23
C PRO A 62 6.78 14.90 26.37
N TYR A 63 7.88 14.98 25.61
CA TYR A 63 8.37 13.86 24.81
C TYR A 63 8.89 12.72 25.67
N VAL A 64 9.68 13.03 26.71
CA VAL A 64 10.26 12.02 27.60
C VAL A 64 9.18 11.34 28.44
N GLU A 65 8.18 12.10 28.89
CA GLU A 65 6.97 11.53 29.51
C GLU A 65 6.25 10.56 28.54
N SER A 66 6.08 10.95 27.27
CA SER A 66 5.50 10.06 26.23
C SER A 66 6.30 8.77 26.07
N TYR A 67 7.63 8.86 26.00
CA TYR A 67 8.51 7.68 25.85
C TYR A 67 8.34 6.68 27.00
N LEU A 68 8.25 7.20 28.23
CA LEU A 68 8.04 6.36 29.42
C LEU A 68 6.71 5.62 29.38
N LEU A 69 5.65 6.27 28.88
CA LEU A 69 4.33 5.64 28.73
C LEU A 69 4.35 4.61 27.58
N GLN A 70 4.97 4.96 26.45
CA GLN A 70 5.06 4.09 25.27
C GLN A 70 5.82 2.78 25.53
N GLN A 71 6.82 2.76 26.44
CA GLN A 71 7.54 1.53 26.78
C GLN A 71 6.74 0.55 27.65
N ARG A 72 5.58 0.95 28.18
CA ARG A 72 4.75 0.12 29.04
C ARG A 72 3.28 0.11 28.62
N LEU A 73 2.99 0.33 27.33
CA LEU A 73 1.61 0.29 26.80
C LEU A 73 0.88 -1.02 27.09
N ASP A 74 1.60 -2.11 27.38
CA ASP A 74 0.98 -3.39 27.70
C ASP A 74 0.44 -3.45 29.13
N GLU A 75 0.94 -2.60 30.02
CA GLU A 75 0.73 -2.63 31.47
C GLU A 75 0.09 -1.34 32.00
N ILE A 76 0.05 -0.28 31.18
CA ILE A 76 -0.38 1.05 31.60
C ILE A 76 -1.87 1.10 31.93
N ASP A 77 -2.22 1.83 32.99
CA ASP A 77 -3.61 2.17 33.30
C ASP A 77 -4.14 3.18 32.27
N PRO A 78 -5.31 2.95 31.64
CA PRO A 78 -5.92 3.92 30.73
C PRO A 78 -6.04 5.34 31.32
N PHE A 79 -6.20 5.47 32.63
CA PHE A 79 -6.23 6.77 33.31
C PHE A 79 -4.91 7.54 33.20
N GLU A 80 -3.76 6.86 33.26
CA GLU A 80 -2.44 7.51 33.07
C GLU A 80 -2.31 8.08 31.65
N VAL A 81 -2.84 7.36 30.65
CA VAL A 81 -2.86 7.83 29.26
C VAL A 81 -3.79 9.03 29.14
N GLN A 82 -5.00 8.95 29.70
CA GLN A 82 -5.97 10.05 29.66
C GLN A 82 -5.44 11.32 30.33
N ASP A 83 -4.82 11.20 31.51
CA ASP A 83 -4.20 12.33 32.24
C ASP A 83 -3.09 12.98 31.41
N TYR A 84 -2.18 12.18 30.84
CA TYR A 84 -1.12 12.70 29.98
C TYR A 84 -1.69 13.43 28.75
N LEU A 85 -2.67 12.83 28.08
CA LEU A 85 -3.30 13.42 26.90
C LEU A 85 -4.04 14.72 27.23
N ALA A 86 -4.64 14.83 28.42
CA ALA A 86 -5.30 16.04 28.89
C ALA A 86 -4.28 17.16 29.21
N ARG A 87 -3.19 16.83 29.91
CA ARG A 87 -2.13 17.80 30.25
C ARG A 87 -1.39 18.34 29.04
N HIS A 88 -1.24 17.54 27.99
CA HIS A 88 -0.48 17.88 26.78
C HIS A 88 -1.37 17.99 25.53
N ALA A 89 -2.64 18.38 25.70
CA ALA A 89 -3.62 18.49 24.62
C ALA A 89 -3.12 19.38 23.47
N GLY A 90 -3.33 18.93 22.23
CA GLY A 90 -2.88 19.64 21.01
C GLY A 90 -1.38 19.54 20.71
N SER A 91 -0.59 18.89 21.56
CA SER A 91 0.83 18.69 21.32
C SER A 91 1.10 17.47 20.42
N PHE A 92 2.16 17.53 19.63
CA PHE A 92 2.64 16.39 18.84
C PHE A 92 2.93 15.12 19.67
N PRO A 93 3.65 15.16 20.81
CA PRO A 93 3.91 13.94 21.59
C PRO A 93 2.64 13.32 22.21
N ALA A 94 1.59 14.12 22.46
CA ALA A 94 0.27 13.62 22.83
C ALA A 94 -0.45 12.92 21.67
N ALA A 95 -0.44 13.52 20.47
CA ALA A 95 -0.99 12.88 19.28
C ALA A 95 -0.30 11.54 18.98
N GLN A 96 1.03 11.49 19.10
CA GLN A 96 1.80 10.25 18.91
C GLN A 96 1.48 9.20 19.98
N LEU A 97 1.43 9.56 21.27
CA LEU A 97 1.05 8.60 22.31
C LEU A 97 -0.36 8.06 22.08
N ARG A 98 -1.32 8.92 21.74
CA ARG A 98 -2.70 8.51 21.45
C ARG A 98 -2.71 7.48 20.33
N LEU A 99 -2.00 7.74 19.23
CA LEU A 99 -1.91 6.83 18.09
C LEU A 99 -1.38 5.44 18.50
N GLU A 100 -0.25 5.38 19.19
CA GLU A 100 0.33 4.11 19.63
C GLU A 100 -0.58 3.37 20.62
N TRP A 101 -1.25 4.12 21.51
CA TRP A 101 -2.22 3.57 22.46
C TRP A 101 -3.43 2.95 21.75
N VAL A 102 -4.07 3.65 20.82
CA VAL A 102 -5.23 3.11 20.09
C VAL A 102 -4.84 1.91 19.21
N LYS A 103 -3.66 1.94 18.58
CA LYS A 103 -3.13 0.78 17.84
C LYS A 103 -2.92 -0.43 18.76
N ARG A 104 -2.38 -0.21 19.96
CA ARG A 104 -2.22 -1.28 20.96
C ARG A 104 -3.57 -1.84 21.41
N LEU A 105 -4.53 -0.98 21.75
CA LEU A 105 -5.88 -1.39 22.14
C LEU A 105 -6.56 -2.23 21.05
N ALA A 106 -6.43 -1.81 19.79
CA ALA A 106 -6.99 -2.54 18.65
C ALA A 106 -6.32 -3.90 18.44
N LYS A 107 -4.97 -3.97 18.54
CA LYS A 107 -4.22 -5.26 18.50
C LYS A 107 -4.68 -6.23 19.59
N SER A 108 -5.00 -5.71 20.78
CA SER A 108 -5.55 -6.50 21.90
C SER A 108 -7.07 -6.65 21.86
N ARG A 109 -7.76 -6.22 20.80
CA ARG A 109 -9.22 -6.27 20.63
C ARG A 109 -10.02 -5.63 21.79
N ARG A 110 -9.44 -4.64 22.48
CA ARG A 110 -10.08 -3.88 23.57
C ARG A 110 -10.90 -2.72 22.99
N TRP A 111 -11.96 -3.07 22.28
CA TRP A 111 -12.71 -2.17 21.42
C TRP A 111 -13.47 -1.07 22.16
N GLU A 112 -13.93 -1.36 23.38
CA GLU A 112 -14.65 -0.41 24.21
C GLU A 112 -13.72 0.75 24.60
N LEU A 113 -12.51 0.44 25.06
CA LEU A 113 -11.45 1.44 25.29
C LEU A 113 -10.96 2.07 23.99
N PHE A 114 -10.84 1.30 22.90
CA PHE A 114 -10.45 1.87 21.60
C PHE A 114 -11.39 3.01 21.20
N ALA A 115 -12.70 2.82 21.35
CA ALA A 115 -13.70 3.83 21.02
C ALA A 115 -13.58 5.12 21.85
N GLU A 116 -13.10 5.03 23.09
CA GLU A 116 -12.90 6.20 23.97
C GLU A 116 -11.70 7.06 23.52
N PHE A 117 -10.65 6.44 22.99
CA PHE A 117 -9.41 7.13 22.61
C PHE A 117 -9.27 7.38 21.11
N TYR A 118 -10.07 6.74 20.26
CA TYR A 118 -10.00 6.85 18.81
C TYR A 118 -10.46 8.24 18.31
N PRO A 119 -9.58 9.03 17.67
CA PRO A 119 -9.95 10.33 17.14
C PRO A 119 -10.55 10.18 15.73
N ALA A 120 -11.86 10.35 15.62
CA ALA A 120 -12.58 10.15 14.35
C ALA A 120 -12.20 11.13 13.22
N ALA A 121 -11.54 12.25 13.51
CA ALA A 121 -11.40 13.37 12.57
C ALA A 121 -9.99 13.59 11.97
N GLU A 122 -8.96 12.80 12.34
CA GLU A 122 -7.57 13.27 12.20
C GLU A 122 -6.57 12.35 11.47
N HIS A 123 -6.96 11.23 10.84
CA HIS A 123 -5.95 10.26 10.39
C HIS A 123 -6.11 9.68 8.98
N GLU A 124 -5.02 9.79 8.20
CA GLU A 124 -4.76 9.12 6.93
C GLU A 124 -3.97 7.79 7.10
N ASP A 125 -3.88 7.26 8.32
CA ASP A 125 -3.15 6.02 8.61
C ASP A 125 -3.99 4.79 8.26
N ALA A 126 -3.56 4.03 7.24
CA ALA A 126 -4.27 2.85 6.75
C ALA A 126 -4.43 1.73 7.79
N GLU A 127 -3.48 1.56 8.72
CA GLU A 127 -3.57 0.56 9.80
C GLU A 127 -4.73 0.94 10.73
N LEU A 128 -4.81 2.22 11.10
CA LEU A 128 -5.83 2.75 11.97
C LEU A 128 -7.21 2.79 11.31
N THR A 129 -7.30 3.13 10.02
CA THR A 129 -8.53 2.99 9.23
C THR A 129 -9.05 1.56 9.31
N CYS A 130 -8.19 0.56 9.11
CA CYS A 130 -8.60 -0.83 9.19
C CYS A 130 -9.04 -1.25 10.60
N TYR A 131 -8.39 -0.77 11.66
CA TYR A 131 -8.86 -1.02 13.03
C TYR A 131 -10.21 -0.37 13.34
N ALA A 132 -10.43 0.86 12.87
CA ALA A 132 -11.72 1.52 13.01
C ALA A 132 -12.82 0.78 12.26
N LEU A 133 -12.53 0.26 11.06
CA LEU A 133 -13.46 -0.59 10.31
C LEU A 133 -13.75 -1.92 11.02
N GLN A 134 -12.75 -2.57 11.62
CA GLN A 134 -12.98 -3.77 12.44
C GLN A 134 -13.93 -3.50 13.60
N TRP A 135 -13.68 -2.40 14.32
CA TRP A 135 -14.52 -1.99 15.43
C TRP A 135 -15.96 -1.71 14.97
N ARG A 136 -16.14 -0.87 13.94
CA ARG A 136 -17.45 -0.48 13.42
C ARG A 136 -18.21 -1.68 12.83
N ALA A 137 -17.55 -2.58 12.10
CA ALA A 137 -18.18 -3.73 11.45
C ALA A 137 -18.89 -4.69 12.43
N ARG A 138 -18.65 -4.57 13.75
CA ARG A 138 -19.37 -5.31 14.79
C ARG A 138 -20.84 -4.92 14.91
N THR A 139 -21.18 -3.68 14.55
CA THR A 139 -22.53 -3.12 14.74
C THR A 139 -23.05 -2.34 13.53
N ASP A 140 -22.18 -1.97 12.59
CA ASP A 140 -22.48 -1.13 11.44
C ASP A 140 -22.29 -1.89 10.11
N PRO A 141 -23.37 -2.19 9.37
CA PRO A 141 -23.29 -2.78 8.04
C PRO A 141 -22.57 -1.91 6.98
N GLU A 142 -22.54 -0.59 7.12
CA GLU A 142 -21.84 0.30 6.17
C GLU A 142 -20.32 0.14 6.28
N ALA A 143 -19.80 -0.08 7.49
CA ALA A 143 -18.39 -0.36 7.70
C ALA A 143 -17.92 -1.63 6.96
N TYR A 144 -18.81 -2.61 6.79
CA TYR A 144 -18.51 -3.77 5.93
C TYR A 144 -18.37 -3.36 4.46
N ALA A 145 -19.26 -2.52 3.93
CA ALA A 145 -19.19 -2.07 2.54
C ALA A 145 -17.90 -1.28 2.28
N GLU A 146 -17.50 -0.43 3.21
CA GLU A 146 -16.24 0.31 3.20
C GLU A 146 -15.02 -0.64 3.24
N ALA A 147 -15.00 -1.59 4.18
CA ALA A 147 -13.95 -2.60 4.27
C ALA A 147 -13.84 -3.48 3.01
N ARG A 148 -14.98 -3.84 2.41
CA ARG A 148 -15.03 -4.55 1.12
C ARG A 148 -14.42 -3.71 0.00
N GLY A 149 -14.58 -2.38 0.03
CA GLY A 149 -13.93 -1.46 -0.91
C GLY A 149 -12.39 -1.59 -0.90
N LEU A 150 -11.80 -1.86 0.27
CA LEU A 150 -10.36 -2.06 0.42
C LEU A 150 -9.87 -3.41 -0.11
N TRP A 151 -10.75 -4.41 -0.27
CA TRP A 151 -10.33 -5.78 -0.62
C TRP A 151 -9.77 -5.92 -2.04
N PHE A 152 -10.31 -5.16 -3.00
CA PHE A 152 -10.06 -5.39 -4.44
C PHE A 152 -8.78 -4.72 -4.94
N THR A 153 -7.64 -5.20 -4.45
CA THR A 153 -6.30 -4.81 -4.92
C THR A 153 -5.39 -6.03 -5.09
N GLY A 154 -4.41 -5.92 -6.00
CA GLY A 154 -3.35 -6.89 -6.17
C GLY A 154 -2.16 -6.72 -5.22
N GLU A 155 -2.19 -5.68 -4.39
CA GLU A 155 -1.15 -5.35 -3.43
C GLU A 155 -1.43 -5.94 -2.04
N ASP A 156 -0.37 -6.00 -1.24
CA ASP A 156 -0.47 -6.35 0.17
C ASP A 156 -1.00 -5.17 0.99
N HIS A 157 -1.73 -5.48 2.06
CA HIS A 157 -2.18 -4.49 3.04
C HIS A 157 -1.41 -4.65 4.36
N PRO A 158 -1.41 -3.62 5.22
CA PRO A 158 -0.95 -3.75 6.60
C PRO A 158 -1.67 -4.90 7.33
N ASP A 159 -0.99 -5.49 8.33
CA ASP A 159 -1.51 -6.61 9.13
C ASP A 159 -2.88 -6.32 9.76
N ALA A 160 -3.14 -5.06 10.14
CA ALA A 160 -4.44 -4.64 10.64
C ALA A 160 -5.57 -4.85 9.63
N CYS A 161 -5.35 -4.55 8.35
CA CYS A 161 -6.35 -4.82 7.32
C CYS A 161 -6.47 -6.32 7.03
N GLN A 162 -5.38 -7.07 7.15
CA GLN A 162 -5.40 -8.52 6.97
C GLN A 162 -6.32 -9.19 8.02
N ALA A 163 -6.21 -8.81 9.29
CA ALA A 163 -7.10 -9.29 10.35
C ALA A 163 -8.58 -8.93 10.09
N LEU A 164 -8.85 -7.73 9.58
CA LEU A 164 -10.19 -7.31 9.17
C LEU A 164 -10.75 -8.24 8.09
N PHE A 165 -9.96 -8.55 7.06
CA PHE A 165 -10.41 -9.43 5.98
C PHE A 165 -10.60 -10.86 6.43
N GLU A 166 -9.77 -11.37 7.34
CA GLU A 166 -9.95 -12.70 7.94
C GLU A 166 -11.27 -12.78 8.71
N ASP A 167 -11.61 -11.76 9.51
CA ASP A 167 -12.89 -11.68 10.20
C ASP A 167 -14.06 -11.64 9.18
N LEU A 168 -13.94 -10.92 8.05
CA LEU A 168 -14.96 -10.86 7.00
C LEU A 168 -15.12 -12.19 6.23
N LEU A 169 -14.03 -12.90 5.97
CA LEU A 169 -14.05 -14.24 5.38
C LEU A 169 -14.73 -15.23 6.33
N ALA A 170 -14.39 -15.19 7.62
CA ALA A 170 -14.98 -16.05 8.65
C ALA A 170 -16.49 -15.83 8.79
N GLN A 171 -16.96 -14.59 8.60
CA GLN A 171 -18.38 -14.23 8.61
C GLN A 171 -19.10 -14.50 7.27
N GLY A 172 -18.40 -15.03 6.26
CA GLY A 172 -18.95 -15.27 4.92
C GLY A 172 -19.30 -14.00 4.15
N LYS A 173 -18.80 -12.84 4.60
CA LYS A 173 -19.02 -11.55 3.95
C LYS A 173 -18.12 -11.40 2.71
N LEU A 174 -16.90 -11.92 2.78
CA LEU A 174 -16.07 -12.17 1.60
C LEU A 174 -16.18 -13.65 1.24
N GLY A 175 -16.60 -13.96 0.02
CA GLY A 175 -16.78 -15.32 -0.46
C GLY A 175 -15.70 -15.79 -1.43
N VAL A 176 -15.92 -16.96 -2.01
CA VAL A 176 -15.04 -17.56 -3.03
C VAL A 176 -14.87 -16.63 -4.24
N ALA A 177 -15.94 -15.93 -4.64
CA ALA A 177 -15.91 -15.01 -5.77
C ALA A 177 -14.98 -13.81 -5.51
N GLU A 178 -15.08 -13.20 -4.32
CA GLU A 178 -14.22 -12.08 -3.89
C GLU A 178 -12.75 -12.50 -3.82
N VAL A 179 -12.46 -13.67 -3.26
CA VAL A 179 -11.09 -14.20 -3.18
C VAL A 179 -10.52 -14.45 -4.58
N ARG A 180 -11.29 -15.06 -5.47
CA ARG A 180 -10.87 -15.29 -6.87
C ARG A 180 -10.66 -14.00 -7.64
N ALA A 181 -11.51 -12.99 -7.43
CA ALA A 181 -11.31 -11.67 -8.00
C ALA A 181 -9.97 -11.06 -7.54
N ARG A 182 -9.68 -11.12 -6.24
CA ARG A 182 -8.41 -10.62 -5.69
C ARG A 182 -7.20 -11.42 -6.16
N GLN A 183 -7.31 -12.74 -6.33
CA GLN A 183 -6.25 -13.57 -6.92
C GLN A 183 -5.90 -13.11 -8.35
N LYS A 184 -6.89 -12.76 -9.18
CA LYS A 184 -6.64 -12.22 -10.53
C LYS A 184 -5.88 -10.90 -10.44
N LEU A 185 -6.34 -9.95 -9.62
CA LEU A 185 -5.64 -8.68 -9.39
C LEU A 185 -4.20 -8.87 -8.89
N ALA A 186 -3.97 -9.82 -7.98
CA ALA A 186 -2.64 -10.14 -7.47
C ALA A 186 -1.72 -10.68 -8.57
N VAL A 187 -2.20 -11.54 -9.47
CA VAL A 187 -1.43 -11.98 -10.65
C VAL A 187 -1.14 -10.79 -11.56
N GLU A 188 -2.13 -9.92 -11.78
CA GLU A 188 -1.99 -8.73 -12.63
C GLU A 188 -0.94 -7.76 -12.09
N ALA A 189 -0.88 -7.55 -10.76
CA ALA A 189 0.16 -6.79 -10.08
C ALA A 189 1.53 -7.51 -10.10
N GLY A 190 1.52 -8.84 -10.11
CA GLY A 190 2.72 -9.67 -10.05
C GLY A 190 3.03 -10.22 -8.65
N ASN A 191 2.10 -10.06 -7.70
CA ASN A 191 2.21 -10.56 -6.34
C ASN A 191 1.79 -12.04 -6.24
N ILE A 192 2.71 -12.93 -6.63
CA ILE A 192 2.50 -14.39 -6.62
C ILE A 192 2.28 -14.93 -5.20
N SER A 193 2.97 -14.35 -4.21
CA SER A 193 2.82 -14.75 -2.79
C SER A 193 1.41 -14.49 -2.27
N LEU A 194 0.81 -13.37 -2.64
CA LEU A 194 -0.57 -13.04 -2.25
C LEU A 194 -1.56 -14.04 -2.88
N VAL A 195 -1.38 -14.43 -4.15
CA VAL A 195 -2.22 -15.45 -4.80
C VAL A 195 -2.23 -16.76 -4.01
N GLN A 196 -1.05 -17.19 -3.55
CA GLN A 196 -0.89 -18.41 -2.76
C GLN A 196 -1.56 -18.31 -1.39
N ARG A 197 -1.36 -17.20 -0.67
CA ARG A 197 -2.04 -16.95 0.62
C ARG A 197 -3.56 -16.93 0.46
N LEU A 198 -4.08 -16.24 -0.56
CA LEU A 198 -5.51 -16.19 -0.87
C LEU A 198 -6.09 -17.57 -1.21
N ASP A 199 -5.34 -18.44 -1.88
CA ASP A 199 -5.82 -19.80 -2.14
C ASP A 199 -5.98 -20.59 -0.83
N THR A 200 -5.08 -20.38 0.13
CA THR A 200 -5.17 -21.05 1.45
C THR A 200 -6.35 -20.57 2.30
N SER A 201 -6.87 -19.36 2.07
CA SER A 201 -8.04 -18.84 2.78
C SER A 201 -9.38 -19.38 2.25
N LEU A 202 -9.38 -20.07 1.10
CA LEU A 202 -10.58 -20.71 0.56
C LEU A 202 -10.92 -22.01 1.33
N PRO A 203 -12.20 -22.42 1.35
CA PRO A 203 -12.58 -23.78 1.74
C PRO A 203 -11.84 -24.83 0.92
N ALA A 204 -11.50 -25.98 1.53
CA ALA A 204 -10.66 -27.00 0.90
C ALA A 204 -11.17 -27.48 -0.48
N ALA A 205 -12.49 -27.54 -0.68
CA ALA A 205 -13.12 -27.94 -1.95
C ALA A 205 -12.94 -26.91 -3.09
N GLU A 206 -12.68 -25.64 -2.75
CA GLU A 206 -12.55 -24.53 -3.71
C GLU A 206 -11.09 -24.17 -4.02
N ARG A 207 -10.14 -24.74 -3.26
CA ARG A 207 -8.70 -24.53 -3.44
C ARG A 207 -8.19 -25.18 -4.72
N ILE A 208 -7.22 -24.52 -5.35
CA ILE A 208 -6.46 -25.12 -6.43
C ILE A 208 -5.44 -26.10 -5.84
N ALA A 209 -5.26 -27.27 -6.45
CA ALA A 209 -4.21 -28.20 -6.03
C ALA A 209 -2.83 -27.48 -6.01
N PRO A 210 -2.08 -27.49 -4.89
CA PRO A 210 -0.90 -26.63 -4.73
C PRO A 210 0.15 -26.77 -5.84
N LYS A 211 0.38 -28.01 -6.32
CA LYS A 211 1.30 -28.27 -7.45
C LYS A 211 0.81 -27.66 -8.76
N ARG A 212 -0.51 -27.66 -9.02
CA ARG A 212 -1.11 -27.04 -10.22
C ARG A 212 -1.04 -25.52 -10.13
N LEU A 213 -1.36 -24.94 -8.96
CA LEU A 213 -1.24 -23.50 -8.73
C LEU A 213 0.21 -23.02 -8.93
N GLN A 214 1.18 -23.74 -8.35
CA GLN A 214 2.59 -23.43 -8.52
C GLN A 214 3.01 -23.52 -10.00
N LEU A 215 2.54 -24.53 -10.73
CA LEU A 215 2.84 -24.66 -12.16
C LEU A 215 2.24 -23.49 -12.97
N ALA A 216 1.00 -23.10 -12.69
CA ALA A 216 0.38 -21.93 -13.34
C ALA A 216 1.15 -20.62 -13.06
N LEU A 217 1.68 -20.45 -11.85
CA LEU A 217 2.37 -19.21 -11.47
C LEU A 217 3.85 -19.15 -11.88
N ARG A 218 4.52 -20.30 -12.01
CA ARG A 218 5.96 -20.38 -12.36
C ARG A 218 6.23 -20.78 -13.80
N SER A 219 5.38 -21.60 -14.40
CA SER A 219 5.52 -22.10 -15.77
C SER A 219 4.14 -22.15 -16.46
N PRO A 220 3.46 -20.99 -16.58
CA PRO A 220 2.11 -20.91 -17.12
C PRO A 220 1.98 -21.52 -18.52
N GLU A 221 2.96 -21.27 -19.39
CA GLU A 221 2.97 -21.78 -20.75
C GLU A 221 2.98 -23.32 -20.80
N ARG A 222 3.78 -23.97 -19.93
CA ARG A 222 3.81 -25.44 -19.84
C ARG A 222 2.47 -26.01 -19.39
N LEU A 223 1.80 -25.36 -18.44
CA LEU A 223 0.47 -25.77 -17.98
C LEU A 223 -0.55 -25.62 -19.11
N LEU A 224 -0.59 -24.46 -19.76
CA LEU A 224 -1.50 -24.15 -20.86
C LEU A 224 -1.27 -25.08 -22.05
N ALA A 225 -0.02 -25.32 -22.46
CA ALA A 225 0.32 -26.24 -23.55
C ALA A 225 -0.16 -27.67 -23.30
N LYS A 226 -0.09 -28.14 -22.05
CA LYS A 226 -0.56 -29.47 -21.67
C LYS A 226 -2.07 -29.65 -21.89
N GLY A 227 -2.87 -28.60 -21.63
CA GLY A 227 -4.30 -28.57 -21.95
C GLY A 227 -5.18 -29.56 -21.18
N ASP A 228 -4.68 -30.19 -20.11
CA ASP A 228 -5.35 -31.24 -19.34
C ASP A 228 -6.33 -30.69 -18.29
N PHE A 229 -7.24 -29.83 -18.72
CA PHE A 229 -8.16 -29.11 -17.83
C PHE A 229 -9.54 -29.78 -17.74
N LYS A 230 -10.06 -29.91 -16.53
CA LYS A 230 -11.46 -30.31 -16.30
C LYS A 230 -12.37 -29.09 -16.42
N TRP A 231 -12.75 -28.74 -17.64
CA TRP A 231 -13.53 -27.53 -17.95
C TRP A 231 -14.89 -27.42 -17.25
N SER A 232 -15.46 -28.51 -16.74
CA SER A 232 -16.68 -28.46 -15.92
C SER A 232 -16.45 -27.86 -14.53
N ALA A 233 -15.22 -27.95 -13.99
CA ALA A 233 -14.88 -27.40 -12.67
C ALA A 233 -14.56 -25.91 -12.73
N THR A 234 -15.20 -25.12 -11.87
CA THR A 234 -14.96 -23.67 -11.70
C THR A 234 -13.51 -23.38 -11.31
N THR A 235 -12.93 -24.18 -10.41
CA THR A 235 -11.54 -24.10 -9.95
C THR A 235 -10.53 -24.26 -11.09
N GLU A 236 -10.78 -25.18 -12.03
CA GLU A 236 -9.88 -25.40 -13.18
C GLU A 236 -9.99 -24.27 -14.21
N ARG A 237 -11.18 -23.71 -14.44
CA ARG A 237 -11.32 -22.50 -15.26
C ARG A 237 -10.58 -21.31 -14.64
N HIS A 238 -10.67 -21.15 -13.32
CA HIS A 238 -9.93 -20.12 -12.59
C HIS A 238 -8.42 -20.31 -12.66
N LEU A 239 -7.92 -21.55 -12.52
CA LEU A 239 -6.51 -21.89 -12.71
C LEU A 239 -6.00 -21.48 -14.09
N VAL A 240 -6.77 -21.75 -15.16
CA VAL A 240 -6.43 -21.33 -16.53
C VAL A 240 -6.36 -19.81 -16.63
N LEU A 241 -7.30 -19.07 -16.04
CA LEU A 241 -7.28 -17.61 -16.03
C LEU A 241 -6.02 -17.06 -15.34
N LEU A 242 -5.67 -17.59 -14.16
CA LEU A 242 -4.44 -17.19 -13.46
C LEU A 242 -3.20 -17.46 -14.30
N ALA A 243 -3.14 -18.60 -15.01
CA ALA A 243 -2.03 -18.93 -15.90
C ALA A 243 -1.94 -17.99 -17.11
N LEU A 244 -3.07 -17.66 -17.74
CA LEU A 244 -3.13 -16.72 -18.86
C LEU A 244 -2.67 -15.32 -18.45
N LEU A 245 -3.19 -14.78 -17.34
CA LEU A 245 -2.78 -13.49 -16.79
C LEU A 245 -1.28 -13.50 -16.44
N ARG A 246 -0.79 -14.60 -15.85
CA ARG A 246 0.62 -14.74 -15.51
C ARG A 246 1.52 -14.78 -16.75
N LEU A 247 1.11 -15.48 -17.80
CA LEU A 247 1.84 -15.57 -19.07
C LEU A 247 1.85 -14.22 -19.78
N ALA A 248 0.73 -13.49 -19.77
CA ALA A 248 0.60 -12.19 -20.43
C ALA A 248 1.67 -11.18 -19.99
N ARG A 249 2.07 -11.23 -18.71
CA ARG A 249 3.14 -10.36 -18.18
C ARG A 249 4.49 -10.60 -18.87
N SER A 250 4.81 -11.83 -19.26
CA SER A 250 6.07 -12.18 -19.93
C SER A 250 5.96 -12.27 -21.45
N SER A 251 4.87 -12.85 -21.97
CA SER A 251 4.60 -13.06 -23.39
C SER A 251 3.11 -12.81 -23.67
N PRO A 252 2.71 -11.56 -24.00
CA PRO A 252 1.33 -11.24 -24.35
C PRO A 252 0.84 -12.02 -25.58
N THR A 253 1.69 -12.18 -26.60
CA THR A 253 1.37 -12.91 -27.83
C THR A 253 1.03 -14.38 -27.55
N ALA A 254 1.88 -15.10 -26.81
CA ALA A 254 1.58 -16.48 -26.43
C ALA A 254 0.33 -16.58 -25.54
N ALA A 255 0.13 -15.63 -24.62
CA ALA A 255 -1.08 -15.58 -23.80
C ALA A 255 -2.35 -15.37 -24.65
N HIS A 256 -2.28 -14.50 -25.68
CA HIS A 256 -3.37 -14.29 -26.64
C HIS A 256 -3.70 -15.58 -27.38
N GLU A 257 -2.69 -16.27 -27.93
CA GLU A 257 -2.88 -17.54 -28.66
C GLU A 257 -3.57 -18.60 -27.78
N PHE A 258 -3.11 -18.78 -26.54
CA PHE A 258 -3.76 -19.70 -25.60
C PHE A 258 -5.16 -19.25 -25.21
N LEU A 259 -5.39 -17.94 -25.02
CA LEU A 259 -6.72 -17.44 -24.73
C LEU A 259 -7.67 -17.70 -25.89
N MET A 260 -7.26 -17.47 -27.14
CA MET A 260 -8.08 -17.77 -28.33
C MET A 260 -8.43 -19.26 -28.41
N ARG A 261 -7.49 -20.15 -28.08
CA ARG A 261 -7.73 -21.60 -28.01
C ARG A 261 -8.76 -22.00 -26.96
N TYR A 262 -8.83 -21.29 -25.83
CA TYR A 262 -9.66 -21.65 -24.68
C TYR A 262 -10.88 -20.74 -24.46
N ARG A 263 -11.07 -19.73 -25.30
CA ARG A 263 -12.06 -18.67 -25.14
C ARG A 263 -13.46 -19.19 -24.85
N ASP A 264 -13.94 -20.14 -25.65
CA ASP A 264 -15.30 -20.68 -25.55
C ASP A 264 -15.51 -21.63 -24.36
N ARG A 265 -14.43 -21.97 -23.64
CA ARG A 265 -14.46 -22.78 -22.42
C ARG A 265 -14.47 -21.93 -21.14
N LEU A 266 -14.28 -20.62 -21.27
CA LEU A 266 -14.26 -19.66 -20.17
C LEU A 266 -15.56 -18.84 -20.14
N PRO A 267 -15.98 -18.33 -18.97
CA PRO A 267 -17.04 -17.34 -18.92
C PRO A 267 -16.69 -16.13 -19.78
N VAL A 268 -17.65 -15.62 -20.56
CA VAL A 268 -17.43 -14.53 -21.53
C VAL A 268 -16.80 -13.30 -20.87
N GLY A 269 -17.27 -12.93 -19.67
CA GLY A 269 -16.71 -11.80 -18.91
C GLY A 269 -15.25 -12.00 -18.52
N ASP A 270 -14.89 -13.20 -18.05
CA ASP A 270 -13.51 -13.53 -17.68
C ASP A 270 -12.58 -13.57 -18.90
N ALA A 271 -13.05 -14.13 -20.02
CA ALA A 271 -12.27 -14.14 -21.27
C ALA A 271 -12.02 -12.72 -21.79
N ARG A 272 -13.03 -11.84 -21.74
CA ARG A 272 -12.88 -10.42 -22.11
C ARG A 272 -11.91 -9.68 -21.18
N ALA A 273 -12.06 -9.83 -19.86
CA ALA A 273 -11.16 -9.21 -18.89
C ALA A 273 -9.70 -9.68 -19.10
N ALA A 274 -9.48 -10.99 -19.28
CA ALA A 274 -8.16 -11.53 -19.58
C ALA A 274 -7.59 -10.97 -20.89
N LEU A 275 -8.40 -10.83 -21.93
CA LEU A 275 -7.98 -10.24 -23.20
C LEU A 275 -7.62 -8.75 -23.05
N GLY A 276 -8.39 -7.99 -22.27
CA GLY A 276 -8.08 -6.59 -21.93
C GLY A 276 -6.74 -6.46 -21.21
N PHE A 277 -6.44 -7.37 -20.28
CA PHE A 277 -5.14 -7.40 -19.61
C PHE A 277 -4.00 -7.83 -20.55
N ILE A 278 -4.23 -8.79 -21.46
CA ILE A 278 -3.24 -9.18 -22.48
C ILE A 278 -2.94 -8.00 -23.40
N ALA A 279 -3.97 -7.30 -23.88
CA ALA A 279 -3.86 -6.09 -24.69
C ALA A 279 -3.05 -5.02 -23.96
N PHE A 280 -3.33 -4.80 -22.68
CA PHE A 280 -2.54 -3.91 -21.83
C PHE A 280 -1.06 -4.28 -21.76
N GLN A 281 -0.73 -5.56 -21.52
CA GLN A 281 0.68 -6.00 -21.50
C GLN A 281 1.35 -5.89 -22.87
N GLY A 282 0.62 -6.16 -23.96
CA GLY A 282 1.09 -5.94 -25.34
C GLY A 282 1.39 -4.47 -25.63
N ALA A 283 0.49 -3.57 -25.23
CA ALA A 283 0.64 -2.13 -25.39
C ALA A 283 1.86 -1.59 -24.62
N ARG A 284 2.10 -2.08 -23.40
CA ARG A 284 3.30 -1.76 -22.62
C ARG A 284 4.60 -2.19 -23.29
N ARG A 285 4.53 -3.22 -24.13
CA ARG A 285 5.64 -3.73 -24.97
C ARG A 285 5.65 -3.13 -26.37
N LEU A 286 4.79 -2.15 -26.65
CA LEU A 286 4.67 -1.46 -27.94
C LEU A 286 4.32 -2.40 -29.11
N GLN A 287 3.61 -3.49 -28.82
CA GLN A 287 3.13 -4.42 -29.84
C GLN A 287 1.96 -3.80 -30.61
N PRO A 288 2.01 -3.69 -31.95
CA PRO A 288 0.92 -3.10 -32.74
C PRO A 288 -0.39 -3.91 -32.62
N GLU A 289 -0.29 -5.23 -32.45
CA GLU A 289 -1.43 -6.15 -32.28
C GLU A 289 -2.26 -5.83 -31.04
N ALA A 290 -1.69 -5.14 -30.05
CA ALA A 290 -2.39 -4.75 -28.84
C ALA A 290 -3.66 -3.92 -29.12
N LEU A 291 -3.68 -3.13 -30.21
CA LEU A 291 -4.89 -2.40 -30.63
C LEU A 291 -6.01 -3.34 -31.06
N GLU A 292 -5.69 -4.38 -31.82
CA GLU A 292 -6.64 -5.40 -32.22
C GLU A 292 -7.12 -6.18 -30.98
N TRP A 293 -6.22 -6.52 -30.07
CA TRP A 293 -6.59 -7.21 -28.83
C TRP A 293 -7.51 -6.36 -27.93
N PHE A 294 -7.28 -5.05 -27.84
CA PHE A 294 -8.20 -4.14 -27.14
C PHE A 294 -9.57 -4.09 -27.81
N ALA A 295 -9.63 -4.09 -29.14
CA ALA A 295 -10.90 -4.14 -29.88
C ALA A 295 -11.64 -5.48 -29.66
N GLN A 296 -10.92 -6.60 -29.68
CA GLN A 296 -11.50 -7.91 -29.37
C GLN A 296 -11.96 -8.03 -27.91
N ALA A 297 -11.36 -7.26 -27.00
CA ALA A 297 -11.73 -7.15 -25.59
C ALA A 297 -12.89 -6.18 -25.32
N GLU A 298 -13.69 -5.82 -26.33
CA GLU A 298 -14.81 -4.87 -26.18
C GLU A 298 -15.69 -5.21 -24.96
N GLY A 299 -15.94 -4.19 -24.13
CA GLY A 299 -16.70 -4.31 -22.88
C GLY A 299 -15.93 -4.94 -21.72
N ALA A 300 -14.63 -5.22 -21.86
CA ALA A 300 -13.79 -5.61 -20.73
C ALA A 300 -13.63 -4.44 -19.74
N PRO A 301 -13.70 -4.69 -18.43
CA PRO A 301 -13.36 -3.68 -17.43
C PRO A 301 -11.85 -3.39 -17.52
N LEU A 302 -11.49 -2.18 -17.93
CA LEU A 302 -10.11 -1.71 -17.98
C LEU A 302 -9.84 -0.83 -16.77
N ASN A 303 -8.75 -1.09 -16.06
CA ASN A 303 -8.27 -0.18 -15.02
C ASN A 303 -7.61 1.07 -15.62
N GLU A 304 -7.34 2.07 -14.79
CA GLU A 304 -6.76 3.35 -15.21
C GLU A 304 -5.45 3.14 -16.01
N ALA A 305 -4.58 2.24 -15.56
CA ALA A 305 -3.35 1.92 -16.27
C ALA A 305 -3.60 1.33 -17.66
N ALA A 306 -4.57 0.42 -17.80
CA ALA A 306 -4.94 -0.18 -19.08
C ALA A 306 -5.54 0.85 -20.04
N LEU A 307 -6.42 1.73 -19.57
CA LEU A 307 -6.97 2.84 -20.35
C LEU A 307 -5.88 3.79 -20.85
N ALA A 308 -4.97 4.18 -19.96
CA ALA A 308 -3.82 5.00 -20.30
C ALA A 308 -2.95 4.36 -21.39
N TRP A 309 -2.67 3.07 -21.29
CA TRP A 309 -1.86 2.36 -22.29
C TRP A 309 -2.62 2.08 -23.59
N LYS A 310 -3.94 1.90 -23.55
CA LYS A 310 -4.81 1.89 -24.75
C LYS A 310 -4.71 3.21 -25.51
N ALA A 311 -4.80 4.34 -24.80
CA ALA A 311 -4.63 5.67 -25.40
C ALA A 311 -3.22 5.85 -25.99
N ARG A 312 -2.16 5.47 -25.26
CA ARG A 312 -0.77 5.58 -25.73
C ARG A 312 -0.47 4.77 -26.98
N ILE A 313 -0.90 3.51 -27.03
CA ILE A 313 -0.67 2.68 -28.22
C ILE A 313 -1.49 3.18 -29.41
N ALA A 314 -2.72 3.67 -29.18
CA ALA A 314 -3.54 4.29 -30.22
C ALA A 314 -2.90 5.57 -30.78
N LEU A 315 -2.38 6.45 -29.91
CA LEU A 315 -1.64 7.65 -30.32
C LEU A 315 -0.41 7.29 -31.17
N ARG A 316 0.37 6.29 -30.74
CA ARG A 316 1.56 5.82 -31.46
C ARG A 316 1.26 5.39 -32.90
N HIS A 317 0.08 4.84 -33.15
CA HIS A 317 -0.35 4.36 -34.46
C HIS A 317 -1.35 5.29 -35.16
N GLY A 318 -1.57 6.51 -34.66
CA GLY A 318 -2.48 7.50 -35.26
C GLY A 318 -3.97 7.12 -35.23
N GLN A 319 -4.38 6.21 -34.34
CA GLN A 319 -5.75 5.71 -34.24
C GLN A 319 -6.62 6.65 -33.37
N TRP A 320 -6.85 7.88 -33.84
CA TRP A 320 -7.57 8.93 -33.12
C TRP A 320 -8.96 8.52 -32.58
N PRO A 321 -9.79 7.72 -33.28
CA PRO A 321 -11.05 7.25 -32.72
C PRO A 321 -10.86 6.43 -31.43
N VAL A 322 -9.86 5.55 -31.40
CA VAL A 322 -9.54 4.71 -30.23
C VAL A 322 -8.97 5.55 -29.08
N VAL A 323 -8.20 6.61 -29.40
CA VAL A 323 -7.74 7.58 -28.39
C VAL A 323 -8.93 8.22 -27.69
N ARG A 324 -9.89 8.77 -28.45
CA ARG A 324 -11.09 9.39 -27.89
C ARG A 324 -11.91 8.42 -27.05
N GLU A 325 -12.07 7.18 -27.50
CA GLU A 325 -12.76 6.13 -26.77
C GLU A 325 -12.07 5.84 -25.42
N ALA A 326 -10.74 5.67 -25.43
CA ALA A 326 -9.97 5.40 -24.22
C ALA A 326 -10.04 6.57 -23.21
N LEU A 327 -9.92 7.81 -23.68
CA LEU A 327 -10.00 9.02 -22.84
C LEU A 327 -11.41 9.20 -22.24
N ALA A 328 -12.45 8.96 -23.03
CA ALA A 328 -13.84 9.06 -22.56
C ALA A 328 -14.18 8.02 -21.47
N ALA A 329 -13.42 6.92 -21.39
CA ALA A 329 -13.57 5.89 -20.38
C ALA A 329 -12.74 6.13 -19.11
N MET A 330 -11.88 7.16 -19.07
CA MET A 330 -11.07 7.48 -17.89
C MET A 330 -11.92 8.08 -16.76
N THR A 331 -11.49 7.88 -15.51
CA THR A 331 -12.11 8.53 -14.35
C THR A 331 -11.90 10.06 -14.43
N PRO A 332 -12.76 10.88 -13.80
CA PRO A 332 -12.56 12.34 -13.77
C PRO A 332 -11.22 12.76 -13.14
N ALA A 333 -10.68 11.96 -12.22
CA ALA A 333 -9.37 12.19 -11.62
C ALA A 333 -8.26 11.92 -12.64
N GLN A 334 -8.30 10.76 -13.29
CA GLN A 334 -7.34 10.38 -14.31
C GLN A 334 -7.34 11.35 -15.50
N ALA A 335 -8.52 11.73 -16.01
CA ALA A 335 -8.65 12.62 -17.16
C ALA A 335 -8.14 14.06 -16.93
N ARG A 336 -7.84 14.45 -15.68
CA ARG A 336 -7.24 15.76 -15.33
C ARG A 336 -5.72 15.70 -15.21
N GLU A 337 -5.12 14.53 -15.32
CA GLU A 337 -3.66 14.42 -15.34
C GLU A 337 -3.11 15.07 -16.62
N ALA A 338 -2.00 15.81 -16.49
CA ALA A 338 -1.38 16.54 -17.59
C ALA A 338 -1.09 15.74 -18.89
N PRO A 339 -0.89 14.40 -18.90
CA PRO A 339 -0.67 13.64 -20.13
C PRO A 339 -1.89 13.46 -21.04
N TRP A 340 -3.11 13.76 -20.59
CA TRP A 340 -4.38 13.54 -21.31
C TRP A 340 -5.04 14.86 -21.67
#